data_AF-A0A917A4G7-F1
#
_entry.id   AF-A0A917A4G7-F1
#
_cell.length_a   1.000
_cell.length_b   1.000
_cell.length_c   1.000
_cell.angle_alpha   90.00
_cell.angle_beta   90.00
_cell.angle_gamma   90.00
#
_symmetry.space_group_name_H-M   'P 1'
#
loop_
_entity.id
_entity.type
_entity.pdbx_description
1 polymer ?
#
loop_
_entity_poly.entity_id
_entity_poly.type
_entity_poly.pdbx_seq_one_letter_code
_entity_poly.pdbx_strand_id
1 'polypeptide(L)'
;MKEHLIKSKHRVQKHGEVFTPSWMVQKMLDTPGVKEVCENIHATFLEPSAGDGNFLEAILERKLNAVVQQYDQRNWKTKSLIALSSIYTVEDRKKLRQARMSASRLSWSAPLP
;
A
#
# COMPACT_ATOMS: atom_id res chain seq x y z
N MET A 1 -17.62 -7.26 7.16
CA MET A 1 -18.06 -7.21 5.75
C MET A 1 -17.32 -8.29 4.96
N LYS A 2 -17.94 -8.88 3.95
CA LYS A 2 -17.32 -9.92 3.10
C LYS A 2 -16.46 -9.23 2.04
N GLU A 3 -15.15 -9.44 2.06
CA GLU A 3 -14.24 -8.86 1.06
C GLU A 3 -14.37 -9.60 -0.28
N HIS A 4 -14.44 -8.85 -1.38
CA HIS A 4 -14.61 -9.40 -2.72
C HIS A 4 -13.24 -9.66 -3.37
N LEU A 5 -12.73 -10.88 -3.22
CA LEU A 5 -11.34 -11.25 -3.58
C LEU A 5 -11.06 -11.39 -5.08
N ILE A 6 -12.10 -11.31 -5.91
CA ILE A 6 -12.01 -11.47 -7.36
C ILE A 6 -12.64 -10.25 -8.02
N LYS A 7 -11.84 -9.43 -8.72
CA LYS A 7 -12.37 -8.30 -9.52
C LYS A 7 -13.16 -8.80 -10.74
N SER A 8 -12.65 -9.84 -11.40
CA SER A 8 -13.28 -10.49 -12.56
C SER A 8 -12.64 -11.85 -12.83
N LYS A 9 -13.45 -12.84 -13.19
CA LYS A 9 -12.98 -14.18 -13.61
C LYS A 9 -12.04 -14.12 -14.81
N HIS A 10 -12.22 -13.14 -15.70
CA HIS A 10 -11.35 -12.94 -16.87
C HIS A 10 -9.92 -12.53 -16.46
N ARG A 11 -9.78 -11.67 -15.44
CA ARG A 11 -8.46 -11.24 -14.93
C ARG A 11 -7.73 -12.36 -14.21
N VAL A 12 -8.46 -13.18 -13.45
CA VAL A 12 -7.91 -14.38 -12.80
C VAL A 12 -7.36 -15.36 -13.85
N GLN A 13 -8.12 -15.66 -14.91
CA GLN A 13 -7.68 -16.60 -15.95
C GLN A 13 -6.53 -16.07 -16.82
N LYS A 14 -6.52 -14.77 -17.13
CA LYS A 14 -5.56 -14.18 -18.07
C LYS A 14 -4.26 -13.71 -17.39
N HIS A 15 -4.34 -13.29 -16.13
CA HIS A 15 -3.23 -12.62 -15.43
C HIS A 15 -2.95 -13.20 -14.03
N GLY A 16 -3.72 -14.19 -13.57
CA GLY A 16 -3.56 -14.77 -12.23
C GLY A 16 -3.91 -13.80 -11.09
N GLU A 17 -4.57 -12.68 -11.40
CA GLU A 17 -4.80 -11.60 -10.44
C GLU A 17 -5.91 -11.96 -9.46
N VAL A 18 -5.52 -12.34 -8.25
CA VAL A 18 -6.38 -12.50 -7.07
C VAL A 18 -5.96 -11.50 -6.00
N PHE A 19 -6.94 -10.94 -5.30
CA PHE A 19 -6.66 -9.98 -4.24
C PHE A 19 -6.25 -10.68 -2.95
N THR A 20 -5.23 -10.12 -2.29
CA THR A 20 -4.90 -10.49 -0.91
C THR A 20 -5.91 -9.79 0.02
N PRO A 21 -6.76 -10.53 0.75
CA PRO A 21 -7.69 -9.95 1.71
C PRO A 21 -6.95 -9.17 2.79
N SER A 22 -7.59 -8.14 3.37
CA SER A 22 -6.99 -7.33 4.43
C SER A 22 -6.61 -8.19 5.65
N TRP A 23 -7.45 -9.16 6.02
CA TRP A 23 -7.14 -10.08 7.13
C TRP A 23 -5.87 -10.92 6.89
N MET A 24 -5.62 -11.30 5.63
CA MET A 24 -4.42 -12.07 5.27
C MET A 24 -3.19 -11.16 5.29
N VAL A 25 -3.31 -9.93 4.79
CA VAL A 25 -2.24 -8.93 4.87
C VAL A 25 -1.84 -8.71 6.33
N GLN A 26 -2.81 -8.44 7.21
CA GLN A 26 -2.52 -8.23 8.64
C GLN A 26 -1.85 -9.47 9.25
N LYS A 27 -2.36 -10.68 8.98
CA LYS A 27 -1.76 -11.93 9.45
C LYS A 27 -0.30 -12.10 9.00
N MET A 28 0.01 -11.75 7.75
CA MET A 28 1.38 -11.82 7.23
C MET A 28 2.30 -10.80 7.90
N LEU A 29 1.83 -9.56 8.08
CA LEU A 29 2.60 -8.51 8.74
C LEU A 29 2.75 -8.74 10.26
N ASP A 30 1.89 -9.54 10.87
CA ASP A 30 1.99 -9.96 12.28
C ASP A 30 2.95 -11.12 12.52
N THR A 31 3.61 -11.64 11.48
CA THR A 31 4.63 -12.68 11.62
C THR A 31 5.80 -12.14 12.46
N PRO A 32 6.28 -12.89 13.47
CA PRO A 32 7.46 -12.50 14.24
C PRO A 32 8.68 -12.25 13.33
N GLY A 33 9.42 -11.19 13.59
CA GLY A 33 10.49 -10.69 12.73
C GLY A 33 10.02 -9.74 11.62
N VAL A 34 8.79 -9.89 11.11
CA VAL A 34 8.22 -8.94 10.14
C VAL A 34 7.55 -7.78 10.86
N LYS A 35 6.82 -8.07 11.94
CA LYS A 35 6.08 -7.08 12.71
C LYS A 35 6.98 -5.95 13.20
N GLU A 36 8.12 -6.30 13.79
CA GLU A 36 9.11 -5.37 14.33
C GLU A 36 9.72 -4.49 13.23
N VAL A 37 9.91 -5.06 12.03
CA VAL A 37 10.39 -4.33 10.86
C VAL A 37 9.33 -3.34 10.36
N CYS A 38 8.05 -3.71 10.39
CA CYS A 38 6.94 -2.80 10.07
C CYS A 38 6.82 -1.63 11.06
N GLU A 39 7.21 -1.84 12.32
CA GLU A 39 7.18 -0.82 13.37
C GLU A 39 8.47 0.02 13.42
N ASN A 40 9.50 -0.35 12.66
CA ASN A 40 10.72 0.44 12.48
C ASN A 40 10.58 1.37 11.27
N ILE A 41 10.48 2.68 11.52
CA ILE A 41 10.30 3.69 10.47
C ILE A 41 11.48 3.78 9.49
N HIS A 42 12.67 3.33 9.89
CA HIS A 42 13.90 3.36 9.07
C HIS A 42 14.11 2.08 8.26
N ALA A 43 13.44 0.98 8.62
CA ALA A 43 13.57 -0.27 7.88
C ALA A 43 12.89 -0.18 6.51
N THR A 44 13.54 -0.70 5.46
CA THR A 44 13.02 -0.61 4.10
C THR A 44 12.16 -1.82 3.74
N PHE A 45 11.09 -1.59 2.97
CA PHE A 45 10.25 -2.64 2.39
C PHE A 45 10.32 -2.56 0.87
N LEU A 46 10.51 -3.71 0.22
CA LEU A 46 10.37 -3.85 -1.23
C LEU A 46 9.21 -4.80 -1.52
N GLU A 47 8.16 -4.25 -2.11
CA GLU A 47 7.03 -5.00 -2.61
C GLU A 47 7.18 -5.11 -4.15
N PRO A 48 7.40 -6.32 -4.71
CA PRO A 48 7.74 -6.47 -6.13
C PRO A 48 6.57 -6.32 -7.11
N SER A 49 5.32 -6.24 -6.65
CA SER A 49 4.11 -6.11 -7.47
C SER A 49 2.96 -5.43 -6.70
N ALA A 50 2.87 -4.09 -6.76
CA ALA A 50 1.94 -3.31 -5.94
C ALA A 50 0.49 -3.82 -5.97
N GLY A 51 0.02 -4.27 -7.15
CA GLY A 51 -1.36 -4.65 -7.36
C GLY A 51 -2.27 -3.46 -7.03
N ASP A 52 -3.22 -3.67 -6.11
CA ASP A 52 -4.10 -2.61 -5.60
C ASP A 52 -3.55 -1.93 -4.33
N GLY A 53 -2.35 -2.32 -3.85
CA GLY A 53 -1.62 -1.60 -2.81
C GLY A 53 -1.89 -2.03 -1.35
N ASN A 54 -2.63 -3.11 -1.11
CA ASN A 54 -3.05 -3.51 0.24
C ASN A 54 -1.88 -3.69 1.25
N PHE A 55 -0.73 -4.22 0.81
CA PHE A 55 0.46 -4.31 1.67
C PHE A 55 1.08 -2.94 1.93
N LEU A 56 1.14 -2.07 0.91
CA LEU A 56 1.74 -0.74 1.02
C LEU A 56 0.97 0.12 2.02
N GLU A 57 -0.36 0.10 1.93
CA GLU A 57 -1.26 0.79 2.85
C GLU A 57 -1.06 0.31 4.29
N ALA A 58 -1.12 -1.01 4.51
CA ALA A 58 -0.98 -1.59 5.84
C ALA A 58 0.42 -1.36 6.45
N ILE A 59 1.50 -1.44 5.66
CA ILE A 59 2.86 -1.15 6.11
C ILE A 59 3.01 0.33 6.47
N LEU A 60 2.50 1.24 5.62
CA LEU A 60 2.56 2.67 5.89
C LEU A 60 1.78 3.03 7.16
N GLU A 61 0.58 2.47 7.34
CA GLU A 61 -0.21 2.67 8.55
C GLU A 61 0.54 2.24 9.82
N ARG A 62 1.16 1.04 9.81
CA ARG A 62 1.99 0.57 10.93
C ARG A 62 3.17 1.50 11.22
N LYS A 63 3.86 1.97 10.18
CA LYS A 63 4.97 2.92 10.35
C LYS A 63 4.50 4.28 10.87
N LEU A 64 3.36 4.79 10.41
CA LEU A 64 2.81 6.05 10.92
C LEU A 64 2.34 5.92 12.38
N ASN A 65 1.77 4.78 12.76
CA ASN A 65 1.45 4.48 14.15
C ASN A 65 2.72 4.44 15.00
N ALA A 66 3.79 3.82 14.51
CA ALA A 66 5.10 3.87 15.16
C ALA A 66 5.64 5.30 15.28
N VAL A 67 5.44 6.17 14.29
CA VAL A 67 5.81 7.60 14.40
C VAL A 67 5.10 8.26 15.59
N VAL A 68 3.79 8.06 15.71
CA VAL A 68 2.98 8.64 16.79
C VAL A 68 3.39 8.09 18.16
N GLN A 69 3.72 6.81 18.24
CA GLN A 69 4.10 6.14 19.50
C GLN A 69 5.52 6.47 19.96
N GLN A 70 6.46 6.66 19.03
CA GLN A 70 7.90 6.74 19.35
C GLN A 70 8.46 8.16 19.31
N TYR A 71 7.74 9.14 18.75
CA TYR A 71 8.25 10.50 18.57
C TYR A 71 7.24 11.58 18.97
N ASP A 72 7.77 12.72 19.44
CA ASP A 72 7.00 13.94 19.68
C ASP A 72 6.30 14.45 18.42
N GLN A 73 5.15 15.11 18.60
CA GLN A 73 4.36 15.73 17.54
C GLN A 73 5.13 16.69 16.64
N ARG A 74 6.13 17.39 17.21
CA ARG A 74 7.03 18.29 16.47
C ARG A 74 7.83 17.57 15.38
N ASN A 75 8.11 16.28 15.57
CA ASN A 75 8.90 15.45 14.66
C ASN A 75 8.04 14.64 13.68
N TRP A 76 6.71 14.55 13.88
CA TRP A 76 5.85 13.69 13.07
C TRP A 76 5.98 13.96 11.58
N LYS A 77 6.01 15.23 11.14
CA LYS A 77 6.16 15.57 9.72
C LYS A 77 7.41 14.94 9.12
N THR A 78 8.56 15.15 9.74
CA THR A 78 9.85 14.65 9.25
C THR A 78 9.91 13.12 9.35
N LYS A 79 9.43 12.53 10.45
CA LYS A 79 9.46 11.07 10.65
C LYS A 79 8.46 10.32 9.77
N SER A 80 7.30 10.90 9.49
CA SER A 80 6.35 10.36 8.51
C SER A 80 6.89 10.39 7.09
N LEU A 81 7.67 11.42 6.71
CA LEU A 81 8.37 11.43 5.43
C LEU A 81 9.42 10.31 5.34
N ILE A 82 10.15 10.06 6.43
CA ILE A 82 11.10 8.93 6.51
C ILE A 82 10.34 7.60 6.33
N ALA A 83 9.27 7.39 7.10
CA ALA A 83 8.42 6.21 7.00
C ALA A 83 7.93 5.97 5.56
N LEU A 84 7.40 7.01 4.91
CA LEU A 84 6.93 6.94 3.52
C LEU A 84 8.09 6.62 2.55
N SER A 85 9.24 7.28 2.69
CA SER A 85 10.40 7.08 1.83
C SER A 85 11.05 5.70 1.98
N SER A 86 10.74 4.97 3.06
CA SER A 86 11.29 3.63 3.31
C SER A 86 10.53 2.52 2.58
N ILE A 87 9.42 2.83 1.90
CA ILE A 87 8.58 1.84 1.22
C ILE A 87 8.78 1.97 -0.30
N TYR A 88 9.20 0.87 -0.91
CA TYR A 88 9.44 0.78 -2.35
C TYR A 88 8.52 -0.27 -2.97
N THR A 89 8.06 0.02 -4.18
CA THR A 89 7.31 -0.95 -4.98
C THR A 89 7.72 -0.90 -6.43
N VAL A 90 7.61 -2.05 -7.10
CA VAL A 90 7.73 -2.18 -8.54
C VAL A 90 6.38 -2.64 -9.08
N GLU A 91 5.98 -2.11 -10.23
CA GLU A 91 4.73 -2.51 -10.89
C GLU A 91 4.92 -2.52 -12.40
N ASP A 92 4.18 -3.40 -13.09
CA ASP A 92 4.22 -3.49 -14.55
C ASP A 92 3.76 -2.16 -15.17
N ARG A 93 4.63 -1.61 -16.04
CA ARG A 93 4.39 -0.40 -16.82
C ARG A 93 3.04 -0.39 -17.53
N LYS A 94 2.55 -1.55 -18.02
CA LYS A 94 1.25 -1.65 -18.69
C LYS A 94 0.09 -1.37 -17.73
N LYS A 95 0.17 -1.87 -16.48
CA LYS A 95 -0.83 -1.63 -15.44
C LYS A 95 -0.77 -0.21 -14.91
N LEU A 96 0.44 0.32 -14.69
CA LEU A 96 0.65 1.73 -14.32
C LEU A 96 0.03 2.69 -15.34
N ARG A 97 0.17 2.39 -16.64
CA ARG A 97 -0.44 3.20 -17.70
C ARG A 97 -1.97 3.14 -17.67
N GLN A 98 -2.57 1.98 -17.41
CA GLN A 98 -4.02 1.88 -17.25
C GLN A 98 -4.52 2.68 -16.03
N ALA A 99 -3.85 2.58 -14.88
CA ALA A 99 -4.19 3.35 -13.69
C ALA A 99 -4.11 4.87 -13.94
N ARG A 100 -3.04 5.35 -14.59
CA ARG A 100 -2.87 6.76 -14.97
C ARG A 100 -3.98 7.25 -15.92
N MET A 101 -4.36 6.46 -16.91
CA MET A 101 -5.43 6.80 -17.86
C MET A 101 -6.83 6.80 -17.23
N SER A 102 -7.03 6.09 -16.12
CA SER A 102 -8.27 6.11 -15.35
C SER A 102 -8.31 7.34 -14.41
N ALA A 103 -7.20 7.66 -13.75
CA ALA A 103 -7.08 8.85 -12.91
C ALA A 103 -7.22 10.15 -13.72
N SER A 104 -6.64 10.22 -14.93
CA SER A 104 -6.78 11.37 -15.81
C SER A 104 -8.21 11.58 -16.34
N ARG A 105 -9.06 10.54 -16.35
CA ARG A 105 -10.49 10.68 -16.69
C ARG A 105 -11.31 11.25 -15.53
N LEU A 106 -10.87 11.01 -14.30
CA LEU A 106 -11.51 11.54 -13.09
C LEU A 106 -11.13 13.01 -12.83
N SER A 107 -10.01 13.49 -13.36
CA SER A 107 -9.56 14.89 -13.19
C SER A 107 -10.13 15.89 -14.22
N TRP A 108 -11.03 15.47 -15.12
CA TRP A 108 -11.63 16.31 -16.17
C TRP A 108 -13.16 16.43 -16.08
N SER A 109 -13.77 16.01 -14.96
CA SER A 109 -15.23 16.06 -14.77
C SER A 109 -15.70 16.82 -13.52
N ALA A 110 -14.80 17.47 -12.78
CA ALA A 110 -15.19 18.43 -11.74
C ALA A 110 -15.15 19.85 -12.32
N PRO A 111 -16.29 20.55 -12.49
CA PRO A 111 -16.25 21.98 -12.72
C PRO A 111 -15.65 22.63 -11.45
N LEU A 112 -14.62 23.45 -11.63
CA LEU A 112 -14.10 24.30 -10.55
C LEU A 112 -15.21 25.29 -10.13
N PRO A 113 -15.33 25.62 -8.83
CA PRO A 113 -16.27 26.63 -8.34
C PRO A 113 -15.90 28.04 -8.84
#